data_AF-A0A497C5E4-F1
#
_entry.id   AF-A0A497C5E4-F1
#
_cell.length_a   1.000
_cell.length_b   1.000
_cell.length_c   1.000
_cell.angle_alpha   90.00
_cell.angle_beta   90.00
_cell.angle_gamma   90.00
#
_symmetry.space_group_name_H-M   'P 1'
#
loop_
_entity.id
_entity.type
_entity.pdbx_description
1 polymer ?
#
loop_
_entity_poly.entity_id
_entity_poly.type
_entity_poly.pdbx_seq_one_letter_code
_entity_poly.pdbx_strand_id
1 'polypeptide(L)' 'MEQPRKEIISWREVNKLVSLLPPQFETEFDTIVMITPNGIIPGGILAALTGIDDLHIAKVEFPP' A
#
# COMPACT_ATOMS: atom_id res chain seq x y z
N MET A 1 -19.55 -21.42 3.77
CA MET A 1 -18.45 -20.43 3.87
C MET A 1 -19.10 -19.06 3.92
N GLU A 2 -18.89 -18.31 5.00
CA GLU A 2 -19.45 -16.97 5.13
C GLU A 2 -18.87 -16.07 4.03
N GLN A 3 -19.70 -15.28 3.36
CA GLN A 3 -19.21 -14.40 2.31
C GLN A 3 -18.32 -13.32 2.93
N PRO A 4 -17.13 -13.04 2.37
CA PRO A 4 -16.27 -11.98 2.90
C PRO A 4 -17.03 -10.64 2.86
N ARG A 5 -16.96 -9.90 3.96
CA ARG A 5 -17.59 -8.58 4.10
C ARG A 5 -17.06 -7.67 2.99
N LYS A 6 -17.98 -7.05 2.24
CA LYS A 6 -17.66 -6.06 1.21
C LYS A 6 -18.03 -4.68 1.74
N GLU A 7 -17.07 -3.77 1.73
CA GLU A 7 -17.27 -2.37 2.13
C GLU A 7 -16.83 -1.45 0.99
N ILE A 8 -17.62 -0.40 0.75
CA ILE A 8 -17.22 0.69 -0.13
C ILE A 8 -16.54 1.73 0.74
N ILE A 9 -15.30 2.06 0.41
CA ILE A 9 -14.53 3.11 1.09
C ILE A 9 -14.31 4.29 0.16
N SER A 10 -14.32 5.49 0.73
CA SER A 10 -13.98 6.74 0.05
C SER A 10 -12.48 6.90 -0.13
N TRP A 11 -12.06 7.76 -1.06
CA TRP A 11 -10.66 8.13 -1.22
C TRP A 11 -10.02 8.70 0.06
N ARG A 12 -10.79 9.43 0.85
CA ARG A 12 -10.34 9.95 2.16
C ARG A 12 -10.02 8.81 3.13
N GLU A 13 -10.80 7.75 3.11
CA GLU A 13 -10.56 6.56 3.94
C GLU A 13 -9.34 5.78 3.45
N VAL A 14 -9.14 5.64 2.14
CA VAL A 14 -7.91 5.05 1.58
C VAL A 14 -6.68 5.81 2.08
N ASN A 15 -6.67 7.14 1.98
CA ASN A 15 -5.57 7.97 2.48
C ASN A 15 -5.35 7.79 3.98
N LYS A 16 -6.44 7.76 4.76
CA LYS A 16 -6.36 7.52 6.21
C LYS A 16 -5.72 6.16 6.50
N LEU A 17 -6.13 5.09 5.81
CA LEU A 17 -5.58 3.75 6.01
C LEU A 17 -4.07 3.70 5.74
N VAL A 18 -3.61 4.30 4.64
CA VAL A 18 -2.18 4.34 4.30
C VAL A 18 -1.39 5.15 5.33
N SER A 19 -1.94 6.27 5.82
CA SER A 19 -1.28 7.11 6.85
C SER A 19 -1.06 6.43 8.20
N LEU A 20 -1.74 5.31 8.47
CA LEU A 20 -1.50 4.53 9.69
C LEU A 20 -0.19 3.73 9.60
N LEU A 21 0.38 3.53 8.41
CA LEU A 21 1.54 2.66 8.22
C LEU A 21 2.86 3.30 8.69
N PRO A 22 3.24 4.54 8.27
CA PRO A 22 4.56 5.08 8.60
C PRO A 22 4.90 5.12 10.10
N PRO A 23 3.97 5.46 11.01
CA PRO A 23 4.27 5.45 12.46
C PRO A 23 4.61 4.07 13.03
N GLN A 24 4.32 2.98 12.31
CA GLN A 24 4.61 1.60 12.73
C GLN A 24 5.98 1.12 12.24
N PHE A 25 6.69 1.92 11.44
CA PHE A 25 8.01 1.55 10.95
C PHE A 25 9.05 1.76 12.06
N GLU A 26 9.76 0.69 12.42
CA GLU A 26 10.82 0.72 13.43
C GLU A 26 12.15 1.25 12.85
N THR A 27 12.22 1.43 11.53
CA THR A 27 13.41 1.88 10.77
C THR A 27 12.98 2.70 9.56
N GLU A 28 13.93 3.46 9.02
CA GLU A 28 13.80 4.10 7.71
C GLU A 28 13.96 3.07 6.59
N PHE A 29 13.30 3.33 5.45
CA PHE A 29 13.35 2.52 4.24
C PHE A 29 13.74 3.40 3.07
N ASP A 30 14.59 2.88 2.19
CA ASP A 30 15.07 3.62 1.02
C ASP A 30 14.24 3.37 -0.24
N THR A 31 13.49 2.25 -0.31
CA THR A 31 12.83 1.78 -1.54
C THR A 31 11.44 1.21 -1.24
N ILE A 32 10.46 1.44 -2.14
CA ILE A 32 9.14 0.81 -2.10
C ILE A 32 8.98 -0.15 -3.29
N VAL A 33 8.65 -1.41 -2.99
CA VAL A 33 8.28 -2.41 -4.01
C VAL A 33 6.77 -2.63 -3.99
N MET A 34 6.08 -2.27 -5.06
CA MET A 34 4.64 -2.40 -5.22
C MET A 34 4.27 -3.65 -6.01
N ILE A 35 3.27 -4.40 -5.53
CA ILE A 35 2.71 -5.55 -6.24
C ILE A 35 1.56 -5.08 -7.15
N THR A 36 1.66 -5.32 -8.45
CA THR A 36 0.63 -4.92 -9.43
C THR A 36 -0.62 -5.82 -9.38
N PRO A 37 -1.83 -5.28 -9.61
CA PRO A 37 -2.15 -3.86 -9.85
C PRO A 37 -2.49 -3.07 -8.58
N ASN A 38 -2.88 -3.76 -7.51
CA ASN A 38 -3.50 -3.14 -6.34
C ASN A 38 -2.53 -2.29 -5.51
N GLY A 39 -1.22 -2.57 -5.58
CA GLY A 39 -0.20 -1.84 -4.83
C GLY A 39 0.14 -0.47 -5.38
N ILE A 40 -0.27 -0.13 -6.61
CA ILE A 40 0.13 1.12 -7.28
C ILE A 40 -0.43 2.35 -6.54
N ILE A 41 -1.73 2.33 -6.21
CA ILE A 41 -2.38 3.49 -5.58
C ILE A 41 -1.94 3.66 -4.12
N PRO A 42 -2.01 2.63 -3.25
CA PRO A 42 -1.53 2.76 -1.88
C PRO A 42 -0.01 3.03 -1.80
N GLY A 43 0.77 2.43 -2.69
CA GLY A 43 2.22 2.63 -2.77
C GLY A 43 2.60 4.07 -3.15
N GLY A 44 1.91 4.67 -4.12
CA GLY A 44 2.12 6.08 -4.47
C GLY A 44 1.74 7.04 -3.33
N ILE A 45 0.66 6.75 -2.60
CA ILE A 45 0.29 7.53 -1.40
C ILE A 45 1.36 7.40 -0.32
N LEU A 46 1.84 6.17 -0.08
CA LEU A 46 2.89 5.90 0.90
C LEU A 46 4.20 6.60 0.54
N ALA A 47 4.60 6.57 -0.73
CA ALA A 47 5.76 7.29 -1.26
C ALA A 47 5.67 8.80 -0.97
N ALA A 48 4.50 9.40 -1.24
CA ALA A 48 4.27 10.81 -0.96
C ALA A 48 4.34 11.16 0.54
N LEU A 49 3.91 10.25 1.42
CA LEU A 49 3.95 10.46 2.87
C LEU A 49 5.35 10.26 3.47
N THR A 50 6.13 9.33 2.91
CA THR A 50 7.44 8.94 3.43
C THR A 50 8.59 9.70 2.79
N GLY A 51 8.38 10.28 1.60
CA GLY A 51 9.41 10.94 0.81
C GLY A 51 10.30 9.98 0.00
N ILE A 52 9.97 8.68 -0.02
CA ILE A 52 10.72 7.67 -0.77
C ILE A 52 10.40 7.80 -2.27
N ASP A 53 11.44 7.94 -3.09
CA ASP A 53 11.33 8.12 -4.54
C ASP A 53 11.87 6.93 -5.37
N ASP A 54 12.60 6.01 -4.74
CA ASP A 54 13.00 4.75 -5.35
C ASP A 54 11.83 3.75 -5.33
N LEU A 55 11.14 3.65 -6.47
CA LEU A 55 9.89 2.91 -6.61
C LEU A 55 10.02 1.81 -7.67
N HIS A 56 9.68 0.58 -7.28
CA HIS A 56 9.65 -0.58 -8.17
C HIS A 56 8.26 -1.21 -8.22
N ILE A 57 7.92 -1.79 -9.37
CA ILE A 57 6.67 -2.54 -9.56
C ILE A 57 7.03 -3.98 -9.93
N ALA A 58 6.48 -4.93 -9.18
CA ALA A 58 6.63 -6.35 -9.43
C ALA A 58 5.28 -7.01 -9.71
N LYS A 59 5.26 -7.94 -10.66
CA LYS A 59 4.16 -8.90 -10.81
C LYS A 59 4.52 -10.15 -10.01
N VAL A 60 3.62 -10.56 -9.12
CA VAL A 60 3.80 -11.74 -8.27
C VAL A 60 2.72 -12.75 -8.60
N GLU A 61 3.13 -14.00 -8.81
CA GLU A 61 2.23 -15.15 -8.93
C GLU A 61 2.26 -15.88 -7.59
N PHE A 62 1.15 -15.81 -6.85
CA PHE A 62 1.04 -16.50 -5.56
C PHE A 62 0.65 -17.96 -5.78
N PRO A 63 1.25 -18.91 -5.03
CA PRO A 63 0.81 -20.29 -5.05
C PRO A 63 -0.64 -20.42 -4.52
N PRO A 64 -1.39 -21.43 -4.98
CA PRO A 64 -2.78 -21.66 -4.58
C PRO A 64 -2.94 -22.11 -3.12
#